data_AF-A0A2T3HZH7-F1
#
_entry.id   AF-A0A2T3HZH7-F1
#
_cell.length_a   1.000
_cell.length_b   1.000
_cell.length_c   1.000
_cell.angle_alpha   90.00
_cell.angle_beta   90.00
_cell.angle_gamma   90.00
#
_symmetry.space_group_name_H-M   'P 1'
#
loop_
_entity.id
_entity.type
_entity.pdbx_description
1 polymer ?
#
loop_
_entity_poly.entity_id
_entity_poly.type
_entity_poly.pdbx_seq_one_letter_code
_entity_poly.pdbx_strand_id
1 'polypeptide(L)'
;MASYYQFLYLWCFCCLSFTLPAHSSPKPINNIHASVNYSQTIQPLTINTHIDNNYPIQLQLRFNVINCYDDIGLVTGWYQYDKYKVRMPLLGIYNHQFITLYRFDAVQHQRLLTQLQDHPSQLTTLENNSSFIEKFEFINRWQQPNGAWLPFSGKWTSGTKMLSVNPFNMDNITNQAQNHYDLVITSSRHPPTSLDLLTQLGLASEFRITNSNIACPELSLAVASINKNTQGWKIKLNYSVGLRRCAGSHAGYYDLQLDQQFKMISNQHVLVEQCSMRQ
;
A
#
# COMPACT_ATOMS: atom_id res chain seq x y z
N MET A 1 39.34 38.51 -47.58
CA MET A 1 40.82 38.51 -47.40
C MET A 1 41.26 37.06 -47.32
N ALA A 2 42.17 36.69 -48.22
CA ALA A 2 42.61 35.34 -48.46
C ALA A 2 43.81 34.95 -47.58
N SER A 3 43.93 33.63 -47.38
CA SER A 3 45.15 32.84 -47.22
C SER A 3 45.95 32.97 -45.93
N TYR A 4 46.28 31.82 -45.30
CA TYR A 4 47.65 31.52 -44.88
C TYR A 4 47.86 29.98 -44.74
N TYR A 5 48.79 29.49 -45.56
CA TYR A 5 49.67 28.30 -45.56
C TYR A 5 49.64 27.31 -44.36
N GLN A 6 49.61 25.96 -44.54
CA GLN A 6 50.74 25.03 -44.88
C GLN A 6 51.96 25.22 -43.94
N PHE A 7 52.62 24.24 -43.30
CA PHE A 7 52.95 22.85 -43.65
C PHE A 7 53.73 22.19 -42.45
N LEU A 8 53.83 20.85 -42.45
CA LEU A 8 54.96 20.00 -42.01
C LEU A 8 55.15 19.57 -40.52
N TYR A 9 54.85 18.28 -40.31
CA TYR A 9 55.59 17.22 -39.60
C TYR A 9 56.88 17.58 -38.84
N LEU A 10 57.01 17.05 -37.62
CA LEU A 10 58.11 16.14 -37.27
C LEU A 10 57.83 15.33 -35.99
N TRP A 11 58.10 14.02 -36.08
CA TRP A 11 58.17 13.09 -34.96
C TRP A 11 59.24 13.50 -33.93
N CYS A 12 58.98 13.23 -32.66
CA CYS A 12 60.05 12.81 -31.76
C CYS A 12 59.51 11.83 -30.70
N PHE A 13 59.97 10.59 -30.80
CA PHE A 13 59.88 9.56 -29.77
C PHE A 13 60.64 10.01 -28.53
N CYS A 14 60.00 9.99 -27.36
CA CYS A 14 60.69 9.81 -26.09
C CYS A 14 59.85 8.95 -25.16
N CYS A 15 60.38 7.75 -24.90
CA CYS A 15 59.94 6.82 -23.88
C CYS A 15 59.86 7.51 -22.51
N LEU A 16 58.68 7.45 -21.88
CA LEU A 16 58.55 7.50 -20.43
C LEU A 16 57.40 6.59 -20.03
N SER A 17 57.78 5.37 -19.66
CA SER A 17 56.93 4.39 -19.02
C SER A 17 56.47 4.92 -17.67
N PHE A 18 55.35 5.64 -17.64
CA PHE A 18 54.56 5.77 -16.43
C PHE A 18 53.54 4.64 -16.42
N THR A 19 53.84 3.58 -15.68
CA THR A 19 52.80 2.69 -15.16
C THR A 19 51.92 3.52 -14.23
N LEU A 20 50.80 4.03 -14.76
CA LEU A 20 49.71 4.50 -13.95
C LEU A 20 49.29 3.34 -13.03
N PRO A 21 49.20 3.52 -11.70
CA PRO A 21 48.48 2.55 -10.89
C PRO A 21 47.06 2.52 -11.43
N ALA A 22 46.63 1.35 -11.89
CA ALA A 22 45.24 1.09 -12.21
C ALA A 22 44.42 1.59 -11.01
N HIS A 23 43.71 2.70 -11.19
CA HIS A 23 42.58 3.03 -10.35
C HIS A 23 41.57 1.92 -10.59
N SER A 24 41.70 0.84 -9.84
CA SER A 24 40.61 -0.09 -9.65
C SER A 24 39.50 0.74 -9.02
N SER A 25 38.54 1.16 -9.85
CA SER A 25 37.23 1.56 -9.37
C SER A 25 36.82 0.51 -8.32
N PRO A 26 36.42 0.90 -7.10
CA PRO A 26 35.99 -0.09 -6.13
C PRO A 26 34.91 -0.92 -6.81
N LYS A 27 35.16 -2.23 -6.97
CA LYS A 27 34.09 -3.16 -7.34
C LYS A 27 32.94 -2.87 -6.38
N PRO A 28 31.67 -2.79 -6.82
CA PRO A 28 30.56 -2.71 -5.90
C PRO A 28 30.58 -4.01 -5.07
N ILE A 29 31.19 -3.94 -3.89
CA ILE A 29 31.24 -5.06 -2.94
C ILE A 29 29.91 -5.03 -2.22
N ASN A 30 28.84 -5.45 -2.91
CA ASN A 30 27.64 -6.11 -2.39
C ASN A 30 26.44 -5.74 -3.29
N ASN A 31 26.03 -6.69 -4.15
CA ASN A 31 24.76 -6.63 -4.89
C ASN A 31 23.59 -6.90 -3.92
N ILE A 32 23.47 -6.08 -2.87
CA ILE A 32 22.35 -6.13 -1.94
C ILE A 32 21.50 -4.89 -2.14
N HIS A 33 20.21 -5.12 -2.28
CA HIS A 33 19.20 -4.08 -2.29
C HIS A 33 18.27 -4.31 -1.10
N ALA A 34 17.92 -3.24 -0.40
CA ALA A 34 16.89 -3.28 0.62
C ALA A 34 15.88 -2.16 0.37
N SER A 35 14.61 -2.48 0.55
CA SER A 35 13.50 -1.52 0.48
C SER A 35 12.52 -1.79 1.61
N VAL A 36 11.79 -0.75 2.03
CA VAL A 36 10.63 -0.93 2.89
C VAL A 36 9.40 -1.03 2.01
N ASN A 37 8.68 -2.14 2.13
CA ASN A 37 7.41 -2.34 1.47
C ASN A 37 6.29 -2.14 2.49
N TYR A 38 5.43 -1.16 2.22
CA TYR A 38 4.18 -1.00 2.97
C TYR A 38 3.07 -1.79 2.29
N SER A 39 2.28 -2.50 3.08
CA SER A 39 1.01 -3.06 2.62
C SER A 39 -0.01 -3.06 3.75
N GLN A 40 -1.29 -3.17 3.40
CA GLN A 40 -2.36 -3.33 4.38
C GLN A 40 -3.15 -4.58 4.01
N THR A 41 -3.36 -5.45 5.00
CA THR A 41 -4.23 -6.62 4.83
C THR A 41 -5.54 -6.38 5.54
N ILE A 42 -6.64 -6.60 4.83
CA ILE A 42 -7.99 -6.54 5.40
C ILE A 42 -8.59 -7.92 5.20
N GLN A 43 -9.06 -8.55 6.28
CA GLN A 43 -9.71 -9.85 6.17
C GLN A 43 -10.97 -9.73 5.30
N PRO A 44 -11.27 -10.74 4.46
CA PRO A 44 -12.48 -10.71 3.67
C PRO A 44 -13.72 -10.61 4.57
N LEU A 45 -14.52 -9.57 4.33
CA LEU A 45 -15.81 -9.42 4.99
C LEU A 45 -16.80 -10.41 4.37
N THR A 46 -17.50 -11.17 5.20
CA THR A 46 -18.66 -11.95 4.78
C THR A 46 -19.94 -11.33 5.33
N ILE A 47 -20.86 -10.94 4.44
CA ILE A 47 -22.18 -10.39 4.79
C ILE A 47 -23.24 -11.38 4.34
N ASN A 48 -24.17 -11.72 5.23
CA ASN A 48 -25.39 -12.42 4.86
C ASN A 48 -26.55 -11.42 4.99
N THR A 49 -27.28 -11.19 3.90
CA THR A 49 -28.40 -10.24 3.88
C THR A 49 -29.47 -10.70 2.87
N HIS A 50 -30.52 -9.92 2.68
CA HIS A 50 -31.59 -10.21 1.74
C HIS A 50 -31.80 -9.05 0.79
N ILE A 51 -32.07 -9.35 -0.48
CA ILE A 51 -32.71 -8.39 -1.39
C ILE A 51 -34.22 -8.52 -1.17
N ASP A 52 -34.90 -7.39 -0.95
CA ASP A 52 -36.36 -7.29 -0.83
C ASP A 52 -36.97 -8.24 0.22
N ASN A 53 -36.25 -8.48 1.32
CA ASN A 53 -36.56 -9.46 2.38
C ASN A 53 -36.68 -10.95 1.95
N ASN A 54 -36.77 -11.24 0.66
CA ASN A 54 -37.16 -12.56 0.14
C ASN A 54 -36.01 -13.33 -0.51
N TYR A 55 -34.97 -12.63 -0.95
CA TYR A 55 -33.88 -13.22 -1.71
C TYR A 55 -32.61 -13.23 -0.87
N PRO A 56 -32.31 -14.32 -0.14
CA PRO A 56 -31.09 -14.42 0.64
C PRO A 56 -29.87 -14.38 -0.28
N ILE A 57 -28.94 -13.50 0.08
CA ILE A 57 -27.65 -13.33 -0.59
C ILE A 57 -26.52 -13.35 0.42
N GLN A 58 -25.39 -13.87 -0.03
CA GLN A 58 -24.12 -13.75 0.67
C GLN A 58 -23.19 -12.88 -0.17
N LEU A 59 -22.55 -11.90 0.45
CA LEU A 59 -21.45 -11.13 -0.13
C LEU A 59 -20.15 -11.50 0.56
N GLN A 60 -19.07 -11.67 -0.20
CA GLN A 60 -17.72 -11.72 0.33
C GLN A 60 -16.90 -10.61 -0.30
N LEU A 61 -16.53 -9.61 0.49
CA LEU A 61 -15.88 -8.38 0.04
C LEU A 61 -14.45 -8.29 0.57
N ARG A 62 -13.54 -7.78 -0.25
CA ARG A 62 -12.15 -7.48 0.07
C ARG A 62 -11.91 -6.01 -0.24
N PHE A 63 -11.46 -5.28 0.76
CA PHE A 63 -11.12 -3.87 0.64
C PHE A 63 -9.63 -3.80 0.30
N ASN A 64 -9.31 -3.30 -0.88
CA ASN A 64 -7.95 -3.09 -1.36
C ASN A 64 -7.54 -1.63 -1.11
N VAL A 65 -6.23 -1.40 -1.13
CA VAL A 65 -5.56 -0.16 -0.68
C VAL A 65 -6.36 1.09 -1.01
N ILE A 66 -6.68 1.84 0.04
CA ILE A 66 -7.41 3.10 0.03
C ILE A 66 -6.44 4.23 -0.31
N ASN A 67 -6.82 5.11 -1.23
CA ASN A 67 -6.07 6.34 -1.47
C ASN A 67 -6.17 7.25 -0.23
N CYS A 68 -5.02 7.57 0.36
CA CYS A 68 -4.85 8.27 1.64
C CYS A 68 -5.56 9.62 1.77
N TYR A 69 -5.80 10.31 0.66
CA TYR A 69 -6.31 11.67 0.69
C TYR A 69 -7.83 11.74 0.64
N ASP A 70 -8.46 10.75 0.00
CA ASP A 70 -9.90 10.80 -0.31
C ASP A 70 -10.73 9.78 0.48
N ASP A 71 -10.09 8.91 1.27
CA ASP A 71 -10.71 7.77 1.96
C ASP A 71 -11.49 6.85 1.00
N ILE A 72 -11.06 6.82 -0.27
CA ILE A 72 -11.66 6.01 -1.34
C ILE A 72 -10.79 4.78 -1.62
N GLY A 73 -11.38 3.59 -1.55
CA GLY A 73 -10.72 2.31 -1.80
C GLY A 73 -11.41 1.48 -2.87
N LEU A 74 -10.63 0.64 -3.55
CA LEU A 74 -11.14 -0.39 -4.44
C LEU A 74 -11.67 -1.57 -3.63
N VAL A 75 -12.93 -1.95 -3.85
CA VAL A 75 -13.51 -3.17 -3.30
C VAL A 75 -13.56 -4.24 -4.38
N THR A 76 -13.07 -5.44 -4.08
CA THR A 76 -13.24 -6.62 -4.92
C THR A 76 -13.99 -7.69 -4.16
N GLY A 77 -14.65 -8.62 -4.85
CA GLY A 77 -15.35 -9.68 -4.16
C GLY A 77 -16.29 -10.45 -5.04
N TRP A 78 -17.27 -11.07 -4.41
CA TRP A 78 -18.38 -11.71 -5.08
C TRP A 78 -19.64 -11.63 -4.22
N TYR A 79 -20.79 -11.77 -4.86
CA TYR A 79 -22.01 -12.14 -4.16
C TYR A 79 -22.60 -13.40 -4.77
N GLN A 80 -23.46 -14.04 -4.01
CA GLN A 80 -24.06 -15.31 -4.38
C GLN A 80 -25.51 -15.31 -3.89
N TYR A 81 -26.43 -15.62 -4.80
CA TYR A 81 -27.78 -16.00 -4.42
C TYR A 81 -27.75 -17.38 -3.77
N ASP A 82 -28.32 -17.49 -2.58
CA ASP A 82 -28.23 -18.74 -1.81
C ASP A 82 -28.86 -19.94 -2.52
N LYS A 83 -29.92 -19.70 -3.30
CA LYS A 83 -30.59 -20.74 -4.08
C LYS A 83 -29.71 -21.34 -5.17
N TYR A 84 -28.89 -20.52 -5.84
CA TYR A 84 -28.17 -20.92 -7.05
C TYR A 84 -26.70 -21.26 -6.78
N LYS A 85 -26.15 -20.84 -5.64
CA LYS A 85 -24.75 -21.08 -5.23
C LYS A 85 -23.70 -20.69 -6.29
N VAL A 86 -24.05 -19.80 -7.22
CA VAL A 86 -23.13 -19.23 -8.23
C VAL A 86 -22.56 -17.93 -7.70
N ARG A 87 -21.23 -17.84 -7.65
CA ARG A 87 -20.51 -16.62 -7.27
C ARG A 87 -20.43 -15.66 -8.46
N MET A 88 -21.00 -14.49 -8.28
CA MET A 88 -21.01 -13.41 -9.25
C MET A 88 -19.97 -12.38 -8.82
N PRO A 89 -18.95 -12.11 -9.65
CA PRO A 89 -17.83 -11.28 -9.24
C PRO A 89 -18.24 -9.80 -9.18
N LEU A 90 -17.69 -9.10 -8.18
CA LEU A 90 -17.99 -7.70 -7.89
C LEU A 90 -16.72 -6.86 -7.92
N LEU A 91 -16.83 -5.67 -8.51
CA LEU A 91 -15.88 -4.57 -8.37
C LEU A 91 -16.61 -3.39 -7.77
N GLY A 92 -15.97 -2.65 -6.89
CA GLY A 92 -16.64 -1.56 -6.22
C GLY A 92 -15.72 -0.51 -5.69
N ILE A 93 -16.36 0.51 -5.15
CA ILE A 93 -15.73 1.60 -4.45
C ILE A 93 -16.26 1.60 -3.04
N TYR A 94 -15.35 1.78 -2.09
CA TYR A 94 -15.66 2.11 -0.72
C TYR A 94 -15.18 3.52 -0.44
N ASN A 95 -16.07 4.32 0.11
CA ASN A 95 -15.75 5.49 0.90
C ASN A 95 -16.35 5.23 2.28
N HIS A 96 -15.76 5.74 3.36
CA HIS A 96 -16.22 5.53 4.75
C HIS A 96 -17.76 5.52 4.95
N GLN A 97 -18.51 6.31 4.19
CA GLN A 97 -19.97 6.40 4.26
C GLN A 97 -20.74 5.59 3.19
N PHE A 98 -20.08 5.13 2.13
CA PHE A 98 -20.71 4.55 0.95
C PHE A 98 -19.94 3.34 0.42
N ILE A 99 -20.66 2.25 0.10
CA ILE A 99 -20.11 1.18 -0.73
C ILE A 99 -20.95 1.09 -1.99
N THR A 100 -20.31 1.19 -3.14
CA THR A 100 -20.96 0.90 -4.42
C THR A 100 -20.28 -0.29 -5.07
N LEU A 101 -21.03 -1.36 -5.33
CA LEU A 101 -20.52 -2.58 -5.98
C LEU A 101 -21.21 -2.76 -7.32
N TYR A 102 -20.45 -3.20 -8.30
CA TYR A 102 -20.88 -3.42 -9.67
C TYR A 102 -20.56 -4.84 -10.08
N ARG A 103 -21.52 -5.47 -10.75
CA ARG A 103 -21.31 -6.68 -11.53
C ARG A 103 -21.22 -6.29 -13.00
N PHE A 104 -20.17 -6.74 -13.67
CA PHE A 104 -20.00 -6.61 -15.12
C PHE A 104 -20.03 -7.99 -15.78
N ASP A 105 -20.04 -8.04 -17.10
CA ASP A 105 -19.65 -9.24 -17.83
C ASP A 105 -18.17 -9.59 -17.55
N ALA A 106 -17.78 -10.83 -17.83
CA ALA A 106 -16.45 -11.33 -17.48
C ALA A 106 -15.29 -10.55 -18.14
N VAL A 107 -15.47 -10.12 -19.40
CA VAL A 107 -14.43 -9.41 -20.17
C VAL A 107 -14.23 -8.02 -19.58
N GLN A 108 -15.34 -7.30 -19.38
CA GLN A 108 -15.31 -5.96 -18.81
C GLN A 108 -14.83 -5.96 -17.36
N HIS A 109 -15.25 -6.95 -16.55
CA HIS A 109 -14.78 -7.12 -15.18
C HIS A 109 -13.26 -7.27 -15.14
N GLN A 110 -12.70 -8.19 -15.93
CA GLN A 110 -11.26 -8.43 -15.93
C GLN A 110 -10.47 -7.20 -16.40
N ARG A 111 -10.96 -6.50 -17.42
CA ARG A 111 -10.36 -5.25 -17.92
C ARG A 111 -10.29 -4.18 -16.84
N LEU A 112 -11.41 -3.92 -16.15
CA LEU A 112 -11.47 -2.92 -15.08
C LEU A 112 -10.62 -3.32 -13.88
N LEU A 113 -10.64 -4.60 -13.49
CA LEU A 113 -9.83 -5.08 -12.37
C LEU A 113 -8.34 -4.83 -12.62
N THR A 114 -7.83 -5.20 -13.79
CA THR A 114 -6.41 -4.94 -14.15
C THR A 114 -6.10 -3.45 -14.13
N GLN A 115 -6.96 -2.61 -14.74
CA GLN A 115 -6.74 -1.15 -14.76
C GLN A 115 -6.68 -0.54 -13.35
N LEU A 116 -7.60 -0.94 -12.47
CA LEU A 116 -7.74 -0.34 -11.13
C LEU A 116 -6.72 -0.89 -10.12
N GLN A 117 -6.20 -2.10 -10.31
CA GLN A 117 -5.09 -2.63 -9.51
C GLN A 117 -3.81 -1.82 -9.72
N ASP A 118 -3.54 -1.41 -10.95
CA ASP A 118 -2.34 -0.64 -11.29
C ASP A 118 -2.51 0.87 -10.97
N HIS A 119 -3.74 1.38 -11.05
CA HIS A 119 -4.04 2.81 -10.90
C HIS A 119 -5.27 3.05 -10.01
N PRO A 120 -5.16 2.85 -8.68
CA PRO A 120 -6.28 3.00 -7.75
C PRO A 120 -6.84 4.43 -7.66
N SER A 121 -6.15 5.43 -8.20
CA SER A 121 -6.66 6.80 -8.33
C SER A 121 -7.72 6.98 -9.44
N GLN A 122 -7.92 5.99 -10.31
CA GLN A 122 -8.85 6.06 -11.45
C GLN A 122 -10.25 5.51 -11.15
N LEU A 123 -10.66 5.47 -9.87
CA LEU A 123 -11.95 4.88 -9.45
C LEU A 123 -13.16 5.60 -10.06
N THR A 124 -13.05 6.87 -10.47
CA THR A 124 -14.08 7.59 -11.23
C THR A 124 -14.48 6.88 -12.53
N THR A 125 -13.60 6.05 -13.11
CA THR A 125 -13.91 5.20 -14.26
C THR A 125 -14.99 4.18 -13.93
N LEU A 126 -15.01 3.67 -12.70
CA LEU A 126 -16.00 2.69 -12.24
C LEU A 126 -17.35 3.37 -11.96
N GLU A 127 -17.35 4.54 -11.34
CA GLU A 127 -18.58 5.31 -11.02
C GLU A 127 -19.37 5.71 -12.26
N ASN A 128 -18.66 6.11 -13.32
CA ASN A 128 -19.26 6.58 -14.56
C ASN A 128 -19.55 5.46 -15.57
N ASN A 129 -19.24 4.21 -15.22
CA ASN A 129 -19.43 3.10 -16.13
C ASN A 129 -20.91 2.67 -16.18
N SER A 130 -21.57 2.89 -17.31
CA SER A 130 -22.97 2.49 -17.51
C SER A 130 -23.16 1.03 -17.96
N SER A 131 -22.07 0.29 -18.22
CA SER A 131 -22.12 -1.09 -18.75
C SER A 131 -22.24 -2.17 -17.66
N PHE A 132 -22.63 -1.81 -16.44
CA PHE A 132 -22.86 -2.79 -15.38
C PHE A 132 -24.16 -3.58 -15.63
N ILE A 133 -24.16 -4.85 -15.22
CA ILE A 133 -25.32 -5.74 -15.25
C ILE A 133 -26.16 -5.52 -13.99
N GLU A 134 -25.48 -5.43 -12.84
CA GLU A 134 -26.08 -5.20 -11.54
C GLU A 134 -25.25 -4.20 -10.72
N LYS A 135 -25.93 -3.44 -9.88
CA LYS A 135 -25.32 -2.46 -8.97
C LYS A 135 -25.90 -2.62 -7.57
N PHE A 136 -25.02 -2.63 -6.57
CA PHE A 136 -25.39 -2.46 -5.17
C PHE A 136 -24.92 -1.10 -4.69
N GLU A 137 -25.79 -0.36 -4.01
CA GLU A 137 -25.48 0.92 -3.39
C GLU A 137 -25.83 0.84 -1.92
N PHE A 138 -24.82 0.82 -1.06
CA PHE A 138 -24.95 0.80 0.39
C PHE A 138 -24.53 2.13 0.98
N ILE A 139 -25.30 2.61 1.94
CA ILE A 139 -25.06 3.88 2.60
C ILE A 139 -25.15 3.72 4.11
N ASN A 140 -24.17 4.28 4.81
CA ASN A 140 -24.19 4.50 6.24
C ASN A 140 -24.28 6.00 6.50
N ARG A 141 -25.49 6.47 6.81
CA ARG A 141 -25.83 7.90 6.77
C ARG A 141 -25.80 8.60 8.12
N TRP A 142 -25.43 7.94 9.22
CA TRP A 142 -25.51 8.60 10.52
C TRP A 142 -24.76 7.88 11.64
N GLN A 143 -23.91 8.63 12.34
CA GLN A 143 -23.47 8.27 13.68
C GLN A 143 -24.49 8.87 14.66
N GLN A 144 -25.07 8.01 15.49
CA GLN A 144 -25.99 8.41 16.55
C GLN A 144 -25.27 9.31 17.58
N PRO A 145 -25.99 10.20 18.29
CA PRO A 145 -25.41 11.07 19.33
C PRO A 145 -24.67 10.35 20.45
N ASN A 146 -24.97 9.06 20.66
CA ASN A 146 -24.30 8.18 21.61
C ASN A 146 -22.99 7.57 21.07
N GLY A 147 -22.59 7.92 19.84
CA GLY A 147 -21.39 7.41 19.17
C GLY A 147 -21.59 6.13 18.35
N ALA A 148 -22.77 5.50 18.38
CA ALA A 148 -23.03 4.27 17.63
C ALA A 148 -23.32 4.54 16.14
N TRP A 149 -22.80 3.71 15.24
CA TRP A 149 -23.10 3.81 13.81
C TRP A 149 -24.38 3.06 13.46
N LEU A 150 -25.19 3.61 12.55
CA LEU A 150 -26.31 2.87 11.98
C LEU A 150 -25.80 1.77 11.04
N PRO A 151 -26.55 0.65 10.86
CA PRO A 151 -26.23 -0.34 9.85
C PRO A 151 -26.23 0.26 8.43
N PHE A 152 -25.35 -0.25 7.57
CA PHE A 152 -25.41 0.04 6.14
C PHE A 152 -26.74 -0.48 5.60
N SER A 153 -27.52 0.39 4.97
CA SER A 153 -28.71 0.01 4.22
C SER A 153 -28.45 0.24 2.74
N GLY A 154 -29.09 -0.53 1.87
CA GLY A 154 -28.78 -0.40 0.45
C GLY A 154 -29.90 -0.72 -0.50
N LYS A 155 -29.52 -0.62 -1.77
CA LYS A 155 -30.37 -0.92 -2.91
C LYS A 155 -29.60 -1.79 -3.90
N TRP A 156 -30.32 -2.67 -4.55
CA TRP A 156 -29.84 -3.46 -5.67
C TRP A 156 -30.58 -3.03 -6.93
N THR A 157 -29.85 -2.83 -8.01
CA THR A 157 -30.38 -2.40 -9.31
C THR A 157 -29.93 -3.38 -10.39
N SER A 158 -30.86 -3.82 -11.23
CA SER A 158 -30.58 -4.60 -12.44
C SER A 158 -31.51 -4.16 -13.57
N GLY A 159 -30.94 -3.55 -14.61
CA GLY A 159 -31.73 -2.86 -15.64
C GLY A 159 -32.62 -1.79 -15.02
N THR A 160 -33.94 -1.91 -15.20
CA THR A 160 -34.94 -0.98 -14.64
C THR A 160 -35.44 -1.37 -13.25
N LYS A 161 -35.10 -2.57 -12.76
CA LYS A 161 -35.58 -3.07 -11.48
C LYS A 161 -34.68 -2.55 -10.36
N MET A 162 -35.30 -1.97 -9.33
CA MET A 162 -34.64 -1.52 -8.11
C MET A 162 -35.33 -2.14 -6.90
N LEU A 163 -34.56 -2.78 -6.03
CA LEU A 163 -35.04 -3.40 -4.80
C LEU A 163 -34.22 -2.95 -3.60
N SER A 164 -34.82 -2.99 -2.41
CA SER A 164 -34.11 -2.75 -1.16
C SER A 164 -33.17 -3.91 -0.82
N VAL A 165 -32.08 -3.64 -0.11
CA VAL A 165 -31.21 -4.64 0.49
C VAL A 165 -31.19 -4.43 1.99
N ASN A 166 -31.43 -5.51 2.73
CA ASN A 166 -31.57 -5.45 4.18
C ASN A 166 -30.29 -4.93 4.84
N PRO A 167 -30.41 -4.17 5.94
CA PRO A 167 -29.26 -3.54 6.54
C PRO A 167 -28.26 -4.51 7.16
N PHE A 168 -26.97 -4.17 7.17
CA PHE A 168 -25.91 -4.94 7.83
C PHE A 168 -24.86 -4.03 8.47
N ASN A 169 -24.17 -4.53 9.50
CA ASN A 169 -23.10 -3.79 10.18
C ASN A 169 -21.73 -4.11 9.59
N MET A 170 -20.83 -3.12 9.65
CA MET A 170 -19.45 -3.21 9.18
C MET A 170 -18.40 -3.10 10.29
N ASP A 171 -18.84 -2.99 11.55
CA ASP A 171 -18.01 -2.67 12.72
C ASP A 171 -16.82 -3.63 12.91
N ASN A 172 -16.89 -4.84 12.36
CA ASN A 172 -15.81 -5.83 12.44
C ASN A 172 -14.67 -5.59 11.44
N ILE A 173 -14.85 -4.84 10.36
CA ILE A 173 -13.88 -4.77 9.24
C ILE A 173 -12.77 -3.77 9.54
N THR A 174 -13.16 -2.61 10.07
CA THR A 174 -12.23 -1.54 10.35
C THR A 174 -11.27 -1.90 11.50
N ASN A 175 -11.70 -2.81 12.39
CA ASN A 175 -10.88 -3.39 13.45
C ASN A 175 -9.98 -4.55 12.97
N GLN A 176 -10.15 -5.02 11.73
CA GLN A 176 -9.40 -6.15 11.15
C GLN A 176 -8.31 -5.71 10.17
N ALA A 177 -8.27 -4.43 9.80
CA ALA A 177 -7.22 -3.90 8.94
C ALA A 177 -5.88 -3.89 9.70
N GLN A 178 -4.88 -4.52 9.09
CA GLN A 178 -3.53 -4.60 9.64
C GLN A 178 -2.51 -4.00 8.67
N ASN A 179 -1.72 -3.05 9.15
CA ASN A 179 -0.62 -2.47 8.40
C ASN A 179 0.62 -3.36 8.52
N HIS A 180 1.34 -3.54 7.42
CA HIS A 180 2.59 -4.30 7.38
C HIS A 180 3.69 -3.42 6.80
N TYR A 181 4.84 -3.42 7.47
CA TYR A 181 6.06 -2.77 7.01
C TYR A 181 7.14 -3.82 6.94
N ASP A 182 7.45 -4.24 5.73
CA ASP A 182 8.41 -5.29 5.49
C ASP A 182 9.71 -4.69 4.96
N LEU A 183 10.82 -4.91 5.67
CA LEU A 183 12.14 -4.69 5.10
C LEU A 183 12.47 -5.86 4.20
N VAL A 184 12.36 -5.64 2.88
CA VAL A 184 12.66 -6.64 1.87
C VAL A 184 14.11 -6.47 1.44
N ILE A 185 14.91 -7.51 1.68
CA ILE A 185 16.33 -7.56 1.34
C ILE A 185 16.51 -8.59 0.24
N THR A 186 17.07 -8.16 -0.89
CA THR A 186 17.41 -9.04 -2.02
C THR A 186 18.91 -9.05 -2.24
N SER A 187 19.43 -10.22 -2.59
CA SER A 187 20.86 -10.44 -2.86
C SER A 187 21.03 -11.47 -3.97
N SER A 188 22.12 -11.37 -4.72
CA SER A 188 22.49 -12.41 -5.69
C SER A 188 22.90 -13.74 -5.03
N ARG A 189 23.20 -13.75 -3.73
CA ARG A 189 23.75 -14.92 -3.01
C ARG A 189 22.78 -15.55 -2.02
N HIS A 190 21.65 -14.90 -1.74
CA HIS A 190 20.69 -15.34 -0.74
C HIS A 190 19.27 -15.19 -1.28
N PRO A 191 18.35 -16.10 -0.89
CA PRO A 191 16.93 -15.89 -1.15
C PRO A 191 16.46 -14.53 -0.60
N PRO A 192 15.49 -13.87 -1.26
CA PRO A 192 14.85 -12.69 -0.71
C PRO A 192 14.39 -12.94 0.72
N THR A 193 14.78 -12.03 1.62
CA THR A 193 14.42 -12.10 3.04
C THR A 193 13.55 -10.91 3.38
N SER A 194 12.49 -11.16 4.16
CA SER A 194 11.59 -10.11 4.66
C SER A 194 11.63 -10.07 6.18
N LEU A 195 11.66 -8.86 6.75
CA LEU A 195 11.55 -8.64 8.19
C LEU A 195 10.36 -7.73 8.48
N ASP A 196 9.48 -8.18 9.38
CA ASP A 196 8.38 -7.36 9.88
C ASP A 196 8.91 -6.23 10.80
N LEU A 197 9.06 -5.04 10.24
CA LEU A 197 9.64 -3.89 10.92
C LEU A 197 8.82 -3.43 12.12
N LEU A 198 7.47 -3.49 12.11
CA LEU A 198 6.76 -3.01 13.31
C LEU A 198 6.99 -3.94 14.50
N THR A 199 7.12 -5.24 14.26
CA THR A 199 7.48 -6.19 15.32
C THR A 199 8.93 -5.97 15.77
N GLN A 200 9.87 -5.89 14.82
CA GLN A 200 11.30 -5.73 15.14
C GLN A 200 11.62 -4.40 15.85
N LEU A 201 10.85 -3.34 15.58
CA LEU A 201 11.02 -2.02 16.17
C LEU A 201 10.14 -1.78 17.42
N GLY A 202 9.32 -2.76 17.82
CA GLY A 202 8.38 -2.59 18.94
C GLY A 202 7.23 -1.62 18.68
N LEU A 203 6.94 -1.35 17.41
CA LEU A 203 5.92 -0.41 16.93
C LEU A 203 4.57 -1.07 16.63
N ALA A 204 4.47 -2.39 16.80
CA ALA A 204 3.27 -3.14 16.42
C ALA A 204 2.01 -2.70 17.18
N SER A 205 2.08 -2.43 18.49
CA SER A 205 0.90 -2.01 19.26
C SER A 205 0.31 -0.69 18.79
N GLU A 206 1.14 0.20 18.25
CA GLU A 206 0.75 1.54 17.82
C GLU A 206 0.32 1.56 16.35
N PHE A 207 1.06 0.89 15.47
CA PHE A 207 0.91 1.05 14.03
C PHE A 207 0.34 -0.19 13.31
N ARG A 208 0.23 -1.35 13.98
CA ARG A 208 -0.30 -2.58 13.35
C ARG A 208 -1.81 -2.49 13.15
N ILE A 209 -2.54 -1.97 14.13
CA ILE A 209 -4.01 -1.89 14.10
C ILE A 209 -4.40 -0.48 13.72
N THR A 210 -5.19 -0.35 12.66
CA THR A 210 -5.81 0.92 12.33
C THR A 210 -7.09 1.06 13.16
N ASN A 211 -7.10 1.91 14.18
CA ASN A 211 -8.22 2.10 15.12
C ASN A 211 -9.54 2.46 14.42
N SER A 212 -10.21 1.47 13.88
CA SER A 212 -11.50 1.58 13.17
C SER A 212 -11.51 2.51 11.95
N ASN A 213 -10.37 2.94 11.44
CA ASN A 213 -10.27 3.72 10.20
C ASN A 213 -9.37 2.98 9.22
N ILE A 214 -9.84 2.66 8.02
CA ILE A 214 -8.97 2.12 6.95
C ILE A 214 -8.21 3.32 6.37
N ALA A 215 -7.41 3.97 7.22
CA ALA A 215 -6.64 5.16 6.91
C ALA A 215 -5.20 4.78 6.61
N CYS A 216 -4.53 5.68 5.90
CA CYS A 216 -3.11 5.56 5.67
C CYS A 216 -2.33 5.64 6.97
N PRO A 217 -1.18 4.97 7.00
CA PRO A 217 -0.40 4.92 8.20
C PRO A 217 0.21 6.31 8.43
N GLU A 218 0.13 6.76 9.68
CA GLU A 218 0.77 8.00 10.10
C GLU A 218 2.30 7.89 10.06
N LEU A 219 2.83 6.66 9.91
CA LEU A 219 4.24 6.31 9.85
C LEU A 219 4.74 6.12 8.40
N SER A 220 5.85 6.77 8.07
CA SER A 220 6.65 6.47 6.89
C SER A 220 7.98 5.84 7.32
N LEU A 221 8.43 4.83 6.58
CA LEU A 221 9.71 4.17 6.78
C LEU A 221 10.41 4.00 5.43
N ALA A 222 11.68 4.39 5.35
CA ALA A 222 12.46 4.28 4.12
C ALA A 222 13.91 3.90 4.40
N VAL A 223 14.49 3.03 3.56
CA VAL A 223 15.92 2.69 3.64
C VAL A 223 16.74 3.90 3.20
N ALA A 224 17.58 4.40 4.09
CA ALA A 224 18.47 5.53 3.84
C ALA A 224 19.89 5.08 3.44
N SER A 225 20.42 4.03 4.08
CA SER A 225 21.72 3.48 3.73
C SER A 225 21.87 2.03 4.17
N ILE A 226 22.77 1.31 3.50
CA ILE A 226 23.12 -0.08 3.79
C ILE A 226 24.64 -0.16 3.83
N ASN A 227 25.19 -0.68 4.92
CA ASN A 227 26.63 -0.85 5.12
C ASN A 227 26.91 -2.27 5.61
N LYS A 228 27.99 -2.89 5.15
CA LYS A 228 28.44 -4.19 5.67
C LYS A 228 29.58 -3.98 6.66
N ASN A 229 29.60 -4.75 7.75
CA ASN A 229 30.73 -4.84 8.67
C ASN A 229 31.08 -6.31 8.96
N THR A 230 32.04 -6.52 9.85
CA THR A 230 32.49 -7.87 10.27
C THR A 230 31.40 -8.65 11.00
N GLN A 231 30.46 -7.97 11.65
CA GLN A 231 29.37 -8.58 12.43
C GLN A 231 28.10 -8.85 11.60
N GLY A 232 28.01 -8.31 10.38
CA GLY A 232 26.86 -8.46 9.50
C GLY A 232 26.55 -7.18 8.73
N TRP A 233 25.30 -6.71 8.81
CA TRP A 233 24.80 -5.57 8.05
C TRP A 233 24.26 -4.48 8.96
N LYS A 234 24.55 -3.24 8.61
CA LYS A 234 23.97 -2.03 9.19
C LYS A 234 23.03 -1.39 8.19
N ILE A 235 21.75 -1.31 8.51
CA ILE A 235 20.74 -0.66 7.67
C ILE A 235 20.19 0.53 8.44
N LYS A 236 20.29 1.72 7.85
CA LYS A 236 19.64 2.91 8.40
C LYS A 236 18.27 3.07 7.77
N LEU A 237 17.23 3.16 8.60
CA LEU A 237 15.88 3.51 8.18
C LEU A 237 15.57 4.94 8.62
N ASN A 238 15.20 5.81 7.70
CA ASN A 238 14.56 7.07 8.09
C ASN A 238 13.10 6.81 8.41
N TYR A 239 12.57 7.50 9.43
CA TYR A 239 11.15 7.47 9.74
C TYR A 239 10.60 8.88 9.88
N SER A 240 9.32 9.02 9.56
CA SER A 240 8.53 10.20 9.91
C SER A 240 7.14 9.77 10.34
N VAL A 241 6.63 10.43 11.37
CA VAL A 241 5.25 10.35 11.82
C VAL A 241 4.61 11.71 11.61
N GLY A 242 3.58 11.77 10.77
CA GLY A 242 2.97 13.02 10.33
C GLY A 242 1.49 13.10 10.68
N LEU A 243 1.13 13.99 11.62
CA LEU A 243 -0.25 14.37 11.88
C LEU A 243 -0.62 15.63 11.09
N ARG A 244 -1.88 15.70 10.59
CA ARG A 244 -2.40 16.77 9.71
C ARG A 244 -2.21 18.22 10.24
N ARG A 245 -1.88 18.42 11.51
CA ARG A 245 -1.78 19.75 12.17
C ARG A 245 -0.47 19.98 12.93
N CYS A 246 0.62 19.30 12.56
CA CYS A 246 1.96 19.37 13.17
C CYS A 246 2.07 18.89 14.63
N ALA A 247 1.06 19.10 15.48
CA ALA A 247 1.04 18.63 16.86
C ALA A 247 1.21 17.11 16.92
N GLY A 248 2.31 16.62 17.52
CA GLY A 248 2.62 15.19 17.65
C GLY A 248 3.39 14.59 16.47
N SER A 249 3.64 15.36 15.41
CA SER A 249 4.53 14.93 14.33
C SER A 249 5.97 14.86 14.80
N HIS A 250 6.70 13.82 14.38
CA HIS A 250 8.09 13.62 14.74
C HIS A 250 8.82 12.79 13.69
N ALA A 251 10.13 12.94 13.59
CA ALA A 251 10.93 12.26 12.58
C ALA A 251 12.33 11.94 13.12
N GLY A 252 12.97 10.96 12.49
CA GLY A 252 14.32 10.56 12.84
C GLY A 252 14.76 9.33 12.06
N TYR A 253 15.55 8.47 12.71
CA TYR A 253 16.01 7.24 12.09
C TYR A 253 16.14 6.08 13.08
N TYR A 254 16.13 4.87 12.54
CA TYR A 254 16.54 3.64 13.20
C TYR A 254 17.83 3.13 12.58
N ASP A 255 18.81 2.82 13.41
CA ASP A 255 19.99 2.06 13.00
C ASP A 255 19.78 0.58 13.33
N LEU A 256 19.66 -0.24 12.30
CA LEU A 256 19.45 -1.68 12.41
C LEU A 256 20.78 -2.40 12.26
N GLN A 257 21.06 -3.35 13.16
CA GLN A 257 22.15 -4.30 13.03
C GLN A 257 21.57 -5.68 12.76
N LEU A 258 21.98 -6.28 11.65
CA LEU A 258 21.59 -7.61 11.21
C LEU A 258 22.81 -8.54 11.19
N ASP A 259 22.59 -9.83 11.36
CA ASP A 259 23.63 -10.86 11.15
C ASP A 259 23.89 -11.12 9.66
N GLN A 260 24.81 -12.03 9.34
CA GLN A 260 25.13 -12.37 7.94
C GLN A 260 23.95 -13.01 7.19
N GLN A 261 22.94 -13.52 7.91
CA GLN A 261 21.73 -14.16 7.42
C GLN A 261 20.52 -13.22 7.45
N PHE A 262 20.74 -11.91 7.65
CA PHE A 262 19.72 -10.88 7.73
C PHE A 262 18.72 -11.04 8.88
N LYS A 263 19.08 -11.70 9.98
CA LYS A 263 18.28 -11.67 11.21
C LYS A 263 18.61 -10.43 12.03
N MET A 264 17.60 -9.83 12.66
CA MET A 264 17.80 -8.69 13.54
C MET A 264 18.62 -9.09 14.78
N ILE A 265 19.74 -8.40 14.98
CA ILE A 265 20.55 -8.50 16.21
C ILE A 265 20.13 -7.41 17.18
N SER A 266 20.04 -6.17 16.71
CA SER A 266 19.66 -5.02 17.51
C SER A 266 19.12 -3.90 16.62
N ASN A 267 18.38 -2.98 17.24
CA ASN A 267 18.02 -1.70 16.64
C ASN A 267 18.29 -0.56 17.64
N GLN A 268 18.59 0.62 17.13
CA GLN A 268 18.71 1.84 17.93
C GLN A 268 17.84 2.93 17.29
N HIS A 269 16.99 3.53 18.11
CA HIS A 269 16.14 4.65 17.71
C HIS A 269 16.81 5.98 17.99
N VAL A 270 16.70 6.91 17.03
CA VAL A 270 17.14 8.30 17.19
C VAL A 270 16.03 9.22 16.71
N LEU A 271 15.53 10.05 17.62
CA LEU A 271 14.62 11.15 17.34
C LEU A 271 15.44 12.38 16.91
N VAL A 272 15.12 12.95 15.76
CA VAL A 272 15.83 14.12 15.20
C VAL A 272 14.95 15.37 15.24
N GLU A 273 13.66 15.20 14.99
CA GLU A 273 12.69 16.30 14.94
C GLU A 273 11.44 15.92 15.71
N GLN A 274 10.90 16.85 16.49
CA GLN A 274 9.61 16.70 17.15
C GLN A 274 8.88 18.05 17.14
N CYS A 275 7.63 18.04 16.69
CA CYS A 275 6.78 19.19 16.74
C CYS A 275 5.82 19.09 17.93
N SER A 276 6.06 19.92 18.94
CA SER A 276 5.15 20.13 20.07
C SER A 276 4.39 21.44 19.87
N MET A 277 3.06 21.42 19.99
CA MET A 277 2.32 22.66 20.28
C MET A 277 2.79 23.13 21.65
N ARG A 278 3.49 24.26 21.72
CA ARG A 278 3.68 24.94 23.01
C ARG A 278 2.29 25.31 23.54
N GLN A 279 2.03 24.98 24.80
CA GLN A 279 0.86 25.42 25.56
C GLN A 279 0.73 26.94 25.55
#